data_AF-A0A956YDY3-F1
#
_entry.id   AF-A0A956YDY3-F1
#
_cell.length_a   1.000
_cell.length_b   1.000
_cell.length_c   1.000
_cell.angle_alpha   90.00
_cell.angle_beta   90.00
_cell.angle_gamma   90.00
#
_symmetry.space_group_name_H-M   'P 1'
#
loop_
_entity.id
_entity.type
_entity.pdbx_description
1 polymer ?
#
loop_
_entity_poly.entity_id
_entity_poly.type
_entity_poly.pdbx_seq_one_letter_code
_entity_poly.pdbx_strand_id
1 'polypeptide(L)'
;VLAFVLTFNTLNVGRAIIDGTLPPTTTTSILGAEIYSYMVTSAGIGFVLCGIAGLLVGTSSNYALGSTMYNLARTALNTIRSIEPLIMGLVFVVWVGIGPFAGVLALTLHSIAALGKLYSEQVENIDAGPVEAIQSTGAGWLQTVVFAVIPQIIPPYIAFTMYRWDINVRMSTIIGFVGGGGIGLLLQQQINLLRYRDAGVAVLAIAVVVSFLDYTSAYIREKLT
;
A
#
# COMPACT_ATOMS: atom_id res chain seq x y z
N VAL A 1 15.96 -1.25 6.22
CA VAL A 1 17.27 -0.58 5.94
C VAL A 1 18.42 -1.57 5.91
N LEU A 2 18.66 -2.36 6.96
CA LEU A 2 19.75 -3.36 6.98
C LEU A 2 19.67 -4.38 5.81
N ALA A 3 18.46 -4.85 5.50
CA ALA A 3 18.20 -5.74 4.36
C ALA A 3 18.54 -5.12 3.01
N PHE A 4 18.19 -3.84 2.83
CA PHE A 4 18.52 -3.10 1.63
C PHE A 4 20.03 -2.91 1.48
N VAL A 5 20.73 -2.55 2.57
CA VAL A 5 22.19 -2.37 2.58
C VAL A 5 22.93 -3.69 2.33
N LEU A 6 22.48 -4.79 2.93
CA LEU A 6 23.04 -6.13 2.71
C LEU A 6 22.85 -6.56 1.25
N THR A 7 21.62 -6.50 0.73
CA THR A 7 21.32 -6.84 -0.66
C THR A 7 22.10 -5.96 -1.65
N PHE A 8 22.19 -4.65 -1.38
CA PHE A 8 22.91 -3.69 -2.22
C PHE A 8 24.41 -3.99 -2.28
N ASN A 9 25.01 -4.39 -1.15
CA ASN A 9 26.43 -4.73 -1.06
C ASN A 9 26.71 -6.13 -1.64
N THR A 10 25.86 -7.13 -1.36
CA THR A 10 26.04 -8.50 -1.88
C THR A 10 25.85 -8.60 -3.38
N LEU A 11 24.98 -7.76 -3.96
CA LEU A 11 24.76 -7.70 -5.41
C LEU A 11 25.77 -6.76 -6.11
N ASN A 12 26.72 -6.17 -5.38
CA ASN A 12 27.75 -5.25 -5.90
C ASN A 12 27.18 -4.13 -6.80
N VAL A 13 25.96 -3.67 -6.51
CA VAL A 13 25.22 -2.70 -7.34
C VAL A 13 25.99 -1.37 -7.47
N GLY A 14 26.76 -1.00 -6.45
CA GLY A 14 27.64 0.17 -6.47
C GLY A 14 28.76 0.10 -7.53
N ARG A 15 29.33 -1.08 -7.79
CA ARG A 15 30.31 -1.26 -8.88
C ARG A 15 29.65 -1.30 -10.26
N ALA A 16 28.45 -1.86 -10.37
CA ALA A 16 27.70 -1.88 -11.64
C ALA A 16 27.36 -0.46 -12.14
N ILE A 17 27.13 0.48 -11.22
CA ILE A 17 26.87 1.90 -11.53
C ILE A 17 28.15 2.66 -11.93
N ILE A 18 29.32 2.29 -11.37
CA ILE A 18 30.60 2.99 -11.58
C ILE A 18 31.37 2.42 -12.79
N ASP A 19 31.39 1.09 -12.95
CA ASP A 19 32.20 0.40 -13.97
C ASP A 19 31.38 -0.04 -15.21
N GLY A 20 30.06 0.21 -15.24
CA GLY A 20 29.19 -0.09 -16.38
C GLY A 20 29.06 -1.58 -16.74
N THR A 21 29.55 -2.47 -15.87
CA THR A 21 29.46 -3.91 -16.06
C THR A 21 28.17 -4.43 -15.42
N LEU A 22 27.34 -5.10 -16.21
CA LEU A 22 26.16 -5.79 -15.69
C LEU A 22 26.59 -6.84 -14.65
N PRO A 23 25.82 -7.05 -13.57
CA PRO A 23 26.07 -8.14 -12.64
C PRO A 23 26.24 -9.46 -13.42
N PRO A 24 27.27 -10.28 -13.15
CA PRO A 24 27.62 -11.48 -13.92
C PRO A 24 26.40 -12.37 -14.29
N THR A 25 25.96 -12.36 -15.55
CA THR A 25 24.76 -13.05 -16.08
C THR A 25 24.89 -14.58 -16.08
N THR A 26 25.27 -15.17 -14.95
CA THR A 26 25.35 -16.61 -14.77
C THR A 26 23.94 -17.11 -14.48
N THR A 27 23.43 -17.94 -15.38
CA THR A 27 22.12 -18.59 -15.24
C THR A 27 22.27 -19.85 -14.41
N THR A 28 21.39 -20.04 -13.44
CA THR A 28 21.30 -21.26 -12.64
C THR A 28 20.02 -21.98 -13.02
N SER A 29 20.13 -23.23 -13.46
CA SER A 29 18.98 -24.07 -13.77
C SER A 29 18.38 -24.63 -12.48
N ILE A 30 17.15 -24.24 -12.17
CA ILE A 30 16.37 -24.80 -11.06
C ILE A 30 15.10 -25.39 -11.66
N LEU A 31 14.84 -26.69 -11.44
CA LEU A 31 13.63 -27.38 -11.91
C LEU A 31 13.36 -27.24 -13.42
N GLY A 32 14.42 -27.15 -14.23
CA GLY A 32 14.32 -27.02 -15.69
C GLY A 32 14.05 -25.59 -16.19
N ALA A 33 13.99 -24.60 -15.29
CA ALA A 33 13.92 -23.19 -15.65
C ALA A 33 15.30 -22.52 -15.46
N GLU A 34 15.78 -21.90 -16.54
CA GLU A 34 17.00 -21.08 -16.60
C GLU A 34 16.71 -19.73 -15.93
N ILE A 35 17.11 -19.55 -14.66
CA ILE A 35 16.86 -18.31 -13.89
C ILE A 35 18.19 -17.59 -13.62
N TYR A 36 18.20 -16.27 -13.81
CA TYR A 36 19.35 -15.43 -13.51
C TYR A 36 19.72 -15.48 -12.02
N SER A 37 21.00 -15.74 -11.72
CA SER A 37 21.52 -15.91 -10.36
C SER A 37 21.23 -14.73 -9.41
N TYR A 38 21.24 -13.47 -9.88
CA TYR A 38 20.89 -12.31 -9.03
C TYR A 38 19.47 -12.35 -8.48
N MET A 39 18.54 -12.90 -9.26
CA MET A 39 17.15 -13.03 -8.84
C MET A 39 17.03 -14.06 -7.70
N VAL A 40 17.82 -15.13 -7.79
CA VAL A 40 17.88 -16.18 -6.75
C VAL A 40 18.58 -15.67 -5.48
N THR A 41 19.70 -14.96 -5.61
CA THR A 41 20.45 -14.43 -4.45
C THR A 41 19.66 -13.36 -3.70
N SER A 42 19.02 -12.43 -4.41
CA SER A 42 18.18 -11.40 -3.78
C SER A 42 16.94 -11.99 -3.10
N ALA A 43 16.29 -12.98 -3.71
CA ALA A 43 15.19 -13.71 -3.10
C ALA A 43 15.64 -14.50 -1.86
N GLY A 44 16.81 -15.14 -1.90
CA GLY A 44 17.38 -15.88 -0.77
C GLY A 44 17.68 -14.98 0.43
N ILE A 45 18.29 -13.80 0.20
CA ILE A 45 18.56 -12.83 1.27
C ILE A 45 17.25 -12.29 1.86
N GLY A 46 16.27 -12.00 1.01
CA GLY A 46 14.93 -11.58 1.44
C GLY A 46 14.25 -12.64 2.31
N PHE A 47 14.31 -13.92 1.92
CA PHE A 47 13.73 -15.03 2.66
C PHE A 47 14.39 -15.22 4.04
N VAL A 48 15.72 -15.18 4.10
CA VAL A 48 16.47 -15.35 5.35
C VAL A 48 16.20 -14.19 6.31
N LEU A 49 16.23 -12.95 5.82
CA LEU A 49 15.98 -11.77 6.68
C LEU A 49 14.53 -11.69 7.15
N CYS A 50 13.57 -12.09 6.30
CA CYS A 50 12.16 -12.15 6.69
C CYS A 50 11.90 -13.29 7.69
N GLY A 51 12.56 -14.44 7.51
CA GLY A 51 12.51 -15.56 8.45
C GLY A 51 13.12 -15.24 9.81
N ILE A 52 14.26 -14.54 9.85
CA ILE A 52 14.91 -14.09 11.10
C ILE A 52 14.06 -13.01 11.78
N ALA A 53 13.51 -12.06 11.03
CA ALA A 53 12.59 -11.07 11.59
C ALA A 53 11.31 -11.72 12.16
N GLY A 54 10.77 -12.73 11.47
CA GLY A 54 9.63 -13.52 11.94
C GLY A 54 9.92 -14.33 13.20
N LEU A 55 11.15 -14.82 13.36
CA LEU A 55 11.63 -15.50 14.58
C LEU A 55 11.89 -14.55 15.74
N LEU A 56 12.40 -13.34 15.47
CA LEU A 56 12.68 -12.32 16.50
C LEU A 56 11.41 -11.64 17.02
N VAL A 57 10.34 -11.58 16.23
CA VAL A 57 9.01 -11.10 16.65
C VAL A 57 8.24 -12.21 17.40
N GLY A 58 8.96 -13.09 18.09
CA GLY A 58 8.43 -14.24 18.80
C GLY A 58 7.17 -13.97 19.61
N THR A 59 6.12 -14.71 19.27
CA THR A 59 5.14 -15.32 20.19
C THR A 59 4.62 -14.44 21.33
N SER A 60 3.53 -13.72 21.06
CA SER A 60 2.60 -13.23 22.10
C SER A 60 1.20 -13.79 21.85
N SER A 61 0.90 -14.85 22.63
CA SER A 61 -0.39 -15.43 23.02
C SER A 61 -1.51 -15.72 22.00
N ASN A 62 -1.86 -17.01 21.99
CA ASN A 62 -3.13 -17.67 21.65
C ASN A 62 -3.62 -17.63 20.19
N TYR A 63 -3.84 -18.84 19.65
CA TYR A 63 -4.15 -19.20 18.26
C TYR A 63 -2.94 -19.20 17.30
N ALA A 64 -2.13 -20.27 17.33
CA ALA A 64 -0.94 -20.45 16.48
C ALA A 64 -1.23 -20.33 14.95
N LEU A 65 -2.43 -20.71 14.51
CA LEU A 65 -2.90 -20.48 13.14
C LEU A 65 -3.28 -19.02 12.88
N GLY A 66 -3.92 -18.35 13.85
CA GLY A 66 -4.32 -16.94 13.76
C GLY A 66 -3.11 -16.00 13.71
N SER A 67 -2.12 -16.20 14.58
CA SER A 67 -0.90 -15.40 14.62
C SER A 67 -0.05 -15.56 13.35
N THR A 68 0.03 -16.78 12.80
CA THR A 68 0.75 -17.03 11.55
C THR A 68 0.06 -16.37 10.36
N MET A 69 -1.27 -16.53 10.24
CA MET A 69 -2.06 -15.88 9.18
C MET A 69 -2.03 -14.34 9.32
N TYR A 70 -2.07 -13.83 10.55
CA TYR A 70 -1.96 -12.41 10.85
C TYR A 70 -0.61 -11.84 10.42
N ASN A 71 0.50 -12.50 10.79
CA ASN A 71 1.84 -12.08 10.39
C ASN A 71 2.06 -12.19 8.88
N LEU A 72 1.49 -13.22 8.24
CA LEU A 72 1.56 -13.40 6.79
C LEU A 72 0.79 -12.30 6.05
N ALA A 73 -0.45 -12.02 6.48
CA ALA A 73 -1.25 -10.92 5.96
C ALA A 73 -0.54 -9.58 6.17
N ARG A 74 -0.02 -9.31 7.37
CA ARG A 74 0.70 -8.08 7.69
C ARG A 74 1.95 -7.91 6.83
N THR A 75 2.69 -8.98 6.60
CA THR A 75 3.87 -8.98 5.73
C THR A 75 3.47 -8.73 4.28
N ALA A 76 2.44 -9.39 3.77
CA ALA A 76 1.91 -9.17 2.42
C ALA A 76 1.45 -7.71 2.22
N LEU A 77 0.70 -7.15 3.18
CA LEU A 77 0.22 -5.76 3.14
C LEU A 77 1.39 -4.75 3.18
N ASN A 78 2.42 -5.02 3.99
CA ASN A 78 3.63 -4.19 4.03
C ASN A 78 4.43 -4.25 2.72
N THR A 79 4.51 -5.42 2.09
CA THR A 79 5.15 -5.60 0.78
C THR A 79 4.41 -4.84 -0.31
N ILE A 80 3.08 -4.96 -0.38
CA ILE A 80 2.26 -4.24 -1.38
C ILE A 80 2.36 -2.72 -1.19
N ARG A 81 2.43 -2.23 0.05
CA ARG A 81 2.62 -0.79 0.34
C ARG A 81 4.00 -0.27 -0.07
N SER A 82 5.02 -1.14 -0.07
CA SER A 82 6.38 -0.76 -0.47
C SER A 82 6.47 -0.47 -1.97
N ILE A 83 5.53 -0.98 -2.75
CA ILE A 83 5.40 -0.68 -4.17
C ILE A 83 4.63 0.62 -4.34
N GLU A 84 5.28 1.61 -4.94
CA GLU A 84 4.65 2.88 -5.25
C GLU A 84 3.47 2.69 -6.23
N PRO A 85 2.33 3.38 -6.05
CA PRO A 85 1.16 3.22 -6.93
C PRO A 85 1.44 3.51 -8.41
N LEU A 86 2.47 4.31 -8.71
CA LEU A 86 2.92 4.53 -10.09
C LEU A 86 3.48 3.26 -10.73
N ILE A 87 4.26 2.49 -9.99
CA ILE A 87 4.81 1.21 -10.45
C ILE A 87 3.66 0.21 -10.65
N MET A 88 2.72 0.14 -9.71
CA MET A 88 1.51 -0.68 -9.87
C MET A 88 0.71 -0.24 -11.11
N GLY A 89 0.53 1.07 -11.31
CA GLY A 89 -0.13 1.63 -12.49
C GLY A 89 0.52 1.14 -13.79
N LEU A 90 1.84 1.20 -13.89
CA LEU A 90 2.59 0.72 -15.04
C LEU A 90 2.36 -0.79 -15.29
N VAL A 91 2.43 -1.61 -14.23
CA VAL A 91 2.18 -3.05 -14.33
C VAL A 91 0.76 -3.35 -14.82
N PHE A 92 -0.25 -2.66 -14.27
CA PHE A 92 -1.65 -2.83 -14.68
C PHE A 92 -1.91 -2.33 -16.11
N VAL A 93 -1.21 -1.29 -16.55
CA VAL A 93 -1.28 -0.80 -17.94
C VAL A 93 -0.67 -1.81 -18.90
N VAL A 94 0.45 -2.46 -18.54
CA VAL A 94 1.02 -3.55 -19.35
C VAL A 94 0.09 -4.77 -19.39
N TRP A 95 -0.62 -5.06 -18.29
CA TRP A 95 -1.47 -6.22 -18.18
C TRP A 95 -2.83 -6.07 -18.87
N VAL A 96 -3.56 -4.99 -18.62
CA VAL A 96 -4.93 -4.76 -19.13
C VAL A 96 -4.98 -3.78 -20.31
N GLY A 97 -3.88 -3.06 -20.56
CA GLY A 97 -3.79 -2.01 -21.56
C GLY A 97 -3.97 -0.61 -20.99
N ILE A 98 -3.72 0.38 -21.85
CA ILE A 98 -3.84 1.80 -21.51
C ILE A 98 -5.31 2.15 -21.27
N GLY A 99 -5.60 2.80 -20.14
CA GLY A 99 -6.91 3.36 -19.88
C GLY A 99 -7.24 3.58 -18.40
N PRO A 100 -8.39 4.22 -18.11
CA PRO A 100 -8.88 4.47 -16.76
C PRO A 100 -8.97 3.22 -15.88
N PHE A 101 -9.28 2.08 -16.50
CA PHE A 101 -9.46 0.81 -15.80
C PHE A 101 -8.16 0.32 -15.13
N ALA A 102 -7.01 0.45 -15.79
CA ALA A 102 -5.71 0.11 -15.21
C ALA A 102 -5.38 1.00 -13.99
N GLY A 103 -5.71 2.29 -14.06
CA GLY A 103 -5.54 3.23 -12.95
C GLY A 103 -6.41 2.89 -11.74
N VAL A 104 -7.68 2.52 -11.97
CA VAL A 104 -8.59 2.09 -10.90
C VAL A 104 -8.09 0.80 -10.24
N LEU A 105 -7.63 -0.19 -11.02
CA LEU A 105 -7.06 -1.43 -10.47
C LEU A 105 -5.81 -1.16 -9.61
N ALA A 106 -4.90 -0.31 -10.08
CA ALA A 106 -3.71 0.07 -9.34
C ALA A 106 -4.06 0.73 -7.99
N LEU A 107 -4.96 1.72 -8.03
CA LEU A 107 -5.38 2.45 -6.83
C LEU A 107 -6.16 1.58 -5.85
N THR A 108 -7.04 0.71 -6.35
CA THR A 108 -7.87 -0.16 -5.50
C THR A 108 -7.01 -1.18 -4.78
N LEU A 109 -6.10 -1.87 -5.47
CA LEU A 109 -5.20 -2.84 -4.85
C LEU A 109 -4.33 -2.19 -3.77
N HIS A 110 -3.74 -1.04 -4.08
CA HIS A 110 -2.94 -0.29 -3.12
C HIS A 110 -3.77 0.19 -1.92
N SER A 111 -5.01 0.65 -2.16
CA SER A 111 -5.93 1.10 -1.10
C SER A 111 -6.37 -0.01 -0.18
N ILE A 112 -6.70 -1.20 -0.73
CA ILE A 112 -7.06 -2.38 0.05
C ILE A 112 -5.91 -2.77 0.97
N ALA A 113 -4.68 -2.81 0.42
CA ALA A 113 -3.51 -3.19 1.21
C ALA A 113 -3.27 -2.21 2.37
N ALA A 114 -3.43 -0.92 2.10
CA ALA A 114 -3.14 0.10 3.07
C ALA A 114 -4.27 0.28 4.11
N LEU A 115 -5.55 0.15 3.71
CA LEU A 115 -6.69 0.15 4.64
C LEU A 115 -6.74 -1.12 5.49
N GLY A 116 -6.45 -2.29 4.92
CA GLY A 116 -6.45 -3.56 5.65
C GLY A 116 -5.54 -3.53 6.88
N LYS A 117 -4.35 -2.95 6.75
CA LYS A 117 -3.42 -2.75 7.87
C LYS A 117 -3.94 -1.74 8.90
N LEU A 118 -4.45 -0.59 8.44
CA LEU A 118 -4.96 0.42 9.36
C LEU A 118 -6.16 -0.13 10.15
N TYR A 119 -7.06 -0.86 9.50
CA TYR A 119 -8.18 -1.52 10.16
C TYR A 119 -7.72 -2.59 11.13
N SER A 120 -6.77 -3.45 10.75
CA SER A 120 -6.25 -4.46 11.68
C SER A 120 -5.60 -3.84 12.92
N GLU A 121 -4.85 -2.75 12.75
CA GLU A 121 -4.22 -2.04 13.86
C GLU A 121 -5.27 -1.40 14.80
N GLN A 122 -6.41 -0.92 14.29
CA GLN A 122 -7.47 -0.41 15.20
C GLN A 122 -8.17 -1.54 15.94
N VAL A 123 -8.41 -2.68 15.28
CA VAL A 123 -9.03 -3.83 15.94
C VAL A 123 -8.14 -4.35 17.07
N GLU A 124 -6.82 -4.32 16.90
CA GLU A 124 -5.86 -4.70 17.93
C GLU A 124 -5.78 -3.69 19.09
N ASN A 125 -6.16 -2.43 18.87
CA ASN A 125 -6.13 -1.34 19.86
C ASN A 125 -7.50 -1.06 20.51
N ILE A 126 -8.47 -1.97 20.40
CA ILE A 126 -9.77 -1.82 21.08
C ILE A 126 -9.55 -1.89 22.60
N ASP A 127 -10.17 -0.96 23.35
CA ASP A 127 -10.12 -0.98 24.81
C ASP A 127 -10.96 -2.15 25.36
N ALA A 128 -10.33 -2.97 26.20
CA ALA A 128 -10.97 -4.10 26.87
C ALA A 128 -11.97 -3.65 27.95
N GLY A 129 -11.83 -2.44 28.51
CA GLY A 129 -12.68 -1.94 29.59
C GLY A 129 -14.18 -1.99 29.27
N PRO A 130 -14.66 -1.36 28.17
CA PRO A 130 -16.07 -1.42 27.76
C PRO A 130 -16.56 -2.85 27.45
N VAL A 131 -15.67 -3.72 26.96
CA VAL A 131 -15.98 -5.12 26.62
C VAL A 131 -16.25 -5.92 27.89
N GLU A 132 -15.37 -5.81 28.88
CA GLU A 132 -15.49 -6.48 30.18
C GLU A 132 -16.68 -5.96 30.99
N ALA A 133 -16.97 -4.65 30.93
CA ALA A 133 -18.12 -4.06 31.58
C ALA A 133 -19.45 -4.62 31.07
N ILE A 134 -19.61 -4.74 29.74
CA ILE A 134 -20.83 -5.30 29.14
C ILE A 134 -20.94 -6.81 29.42
N GLN A 135 -19.84 -7.56 29.34
CA GLN A 135 -19.84 -8.99 29.70
C GLN A 135 -20.24 -9.22 31.17
N SER A 136 -19.83 -8.33 32.08
CA SER A 136 -20.17 -8.40 33.50
C SER A 136 -21.68 -8.21 33.78
N THR A 137 -22.44 -7.67 32.83
CA THR A 137 -23.92 -7.55 32.94
C THR A 137 -24.66 -8.83 32.52
N GLY A 138 -23.94 -9.86 32.08
CA GLY A 138 -24.52 -11.09 31.52
C GLY A 138 -24.91 -10.99 30.05
N ALA A 139 -24.46 -9.94 29.34
CA ALA A 139 -24.73 -9.74 27.93
C ALA A 139 -24.10 -10.83 27.04
N GLY A 140 -24.83 -11.26 26.01
CA GLY A 140 -24.35 -12.25 25.04
C GLY A 140 -23.30 -11.69 24.08
N TRP A 141 -22.56 -12.56 23.39
CA TRP A 141 -21.48 -12.18 22.45
C TRP A 141 -21.90 -11.10 21.43
N LEU A 142 -23.09 -11.24 20.84
CA LEU A 142 -23.60 -10.30 19.84
C LEU A 142 -23.83 -8.90 20.45
N GLN A 143 -24.34 -8.84 21.68
CA GLN A 143 -24.54 -7.58 22.40
C GLN A 143 -23.20 -6.92 22.74
N THR A 144 -22.21 -7.70 23.18
CA THR A 144 -20.86 -7.18 23.44
C THR A 144 -20.23 -6.60 22.18
N VAL A 145 -20.35 -7.27 21.03
CA VAL A 145 -19.82 -6.73 19.77
C VAL A 145 -20.53 -5.42 19.39
N VAL A 146 -21.86 -5.40 19.43
CA VAL A 146 -22.64 -4.22 19.00
C VAL A 146 -22.48 -3.02 19.92
N PHE A 147 -22.39 -3.22 21.23
CA PHE A 147 -22.38 -2.13 22.21
C PHE A 147 -20.99 -1.78 22.75
N ALA A 148 -20.03 -2.71 22.72
CA ALA A 148 -18.66 -2.44 23.18
C ALA A 148 -17.72 -2.16 22.00
N VAL A 149 -17.76 -3.00 20.95
CA VAL A 149 -16.74 -3.00 19.88
C VAL A 149 -17.10 -2.06 18.73
N ILE A 150 -18.30 -2.17 18.16
CA ILE A 150 -18.73 -1.39 16.99
C ILE A 150 -18.59 0.13 17.20
N PRO A 151 -18.99 0.71 18.35
CA PRO A 151 -18.88 2.16 18.56
C PRO A 151 -17.43 2.65 18.57
N GLN A 152 -16.48 1.82 18.99
CA GLN A 152 -15.06 2.16 19.04
C GLN A 152 -14.39 2.11 17.65
N ILE A 153 -14.80 1.18 16.79
CA ILE A 153 -14.15 0.97 15.47
C ILE A 153 -14.70 1.85 14.35
N ILE A 154 -15.98 2.26 14.42
CA ILE A 154 -16.63 3.02 13.33
C ILE A 154 -15.96 4.38 13.08
N PRO A 155 -15.73 5.23 14.09
CA PRO A 155 -15.16 6.56 13.85
C PRO A 155 -13.76 6.51 13.19
N PRO A 156 -12.81 5.69 13.69
CA PRO A 156 -11.51 5.51 13.03
C PRO A 156 -11.61 4.95 11.61
N TYR A 157 -12.52 4.00 11.36
CA TYR A 157 -12.68 3.38 10.04
C TYR A 157 -13.14 4.39 8.99
N ILE A 158 -14.10 5.23 9.34
CA ILE A 158 -14.57 6.30 8.45
C ILE A 158 -13.44 7.30 8.21
N ALA A 159 -12.71 7.69 9.26
CA ALA A 159 -11.58 8.62 9.14
C ALA A 159 -10.50 8.10 8.18
N PHE A 160 -10.15 6.81 8.25
CA PHE A 160 -9.15 6.22 7.35
C PHE A 160 -9.66 6.06 5.92
N THR A 161 -10.95 5.73 5.76
CA THR A 161 -11.56 5.65 4.42
C THR A 161 -11.51 7.03 3.75
N MET A 162 -11.92 8.07 4.46
CA MET A 162 -11.87 9.46 3.96
C MET A 162 -10.44 9.89 3.63
N TYR A 163 -9.50 9.62 4.53
CA TYR A 163 -8.08 9.93 4.31
C TYR A 163 -7.52 9.22 3.07
N ARG A 164 -7.87 7.95 2.88
CA ARG A 164 -7.42 7.19 1.70
C ARG A 164 -8.07 7.71 0.42
N TRP A 165 -9.34 8.08 0.49
CA TRP A 165 -10.06 8.60 -0.65
C TRP A 165 -9.45 9.92 -1.15
N ASP A 166 -9.10 10.84 -0.25
CA ASP A 166 -8.37 12.05 -0.61
C ASP A 166 -7.03 11.74 -1.31
N ILE A 167 -6.22 10.86 -0.71
CA ILE A 167 -4.94 10.43 -1.32
C ILE A 167 -5.17 9.84 -2.70
N ASN A 168 -6.21 9.02 -2.89
CA ASN A 168 -6.51 8.42 -4.18
C ASN A 168 -6.88 9.44 -5.24
N VAL A 169 -7.63 10.51 -4.88
CA VAL A 169 -7.93 11.60 -5.81
C VAL A 169 -6.64 12.30 -6.25
N ARG A 170 -5.75 12.60 -5.31
CA ARG A 170 -4.46 13.22 -5.62
C ARG A 170 -3.59 12.32 -6.49
N MET A 171 -3.48 11.05 -6.13
CA MET A 171 -2.72 10.03 -6.87
C MET A 171 -3.28 9.76 -8.26
N SER A 172 -4.59 9.95 -8.49
CA SER A 172 -5.21 9.78 -9.81
C SER A 172 -4.61 10.71 -10.87
N THR A 173 -4.16 11.91 -10.46
CA THR A 173 -3.51 12.87 -11.36
C THR A 173 -2.16 12.34 -11.83
N ILE A 174 -1.38 11.75 -10.92
CA ILE A 174 -0.05 11.19 -11.22
C ILE A 174 -0.18 9.90 -12.04
N ILE A 175 -1.15 9.05 -11.69
CA ILE A 175 -1.44 7.80 -12.42
C ILE A 175 -1.93 8.06 -13.85
N GLY A 176 -2.56 9.21 -14.10
CA GLY A 176 -2.92 9.64 -15.44
C GLY A 176 -1.72 9.81 -16.38
N PHE A 177 -0.53 10.12 -15.85
CA PHE A 177 0.70 10.22 -16.64
C PHE A 177 1.22 8.87 -17.11
N VAL A 178 1.03 7.80 -16.32
CA VAL A 178 1.49 6.43 -16.66
C VAL A 178 0.51 5.65 -17.53
N GLY A 179 -0.57 6.29 -18.00
CA GLY A 179 -1.58 5.66 -18.85
C GLY A 179 -2.80 5.12 -18.10
N GLY A 180 -2.94 5.44 -16.81
CA GLY A 180 -4.11 5.09 -16.00
C GLY A 180 -5.32 6.01 -16.18
N GLY A 181 -5.32 6.90 -17.18
CA GLY A 181 -6.46 7.73 -17.57
C GLY A 181 -6.78 8.92 -16.62
N GLY A 182 -7.95 9.53 -16.81
CA GLY A 182 -8.46 10.58 -15.93
C GLY A 182 -7.90 11.99 -16.17
N ILE A 183 -7.92 12.83 -15.14
CA ILE A 183 -7.56 14.26 -15.24
C ILE A 183 -6.08 14.43 -15.57
N GLY A 184 -5.22 13.55 -15.06
CA GLY A 184 -3.77 13.56 -15.38
C GLY A 184 -3.47 13.31 -16.86
N LEU A 185 -4.28 12.48 -17.54
CA LEU A 185 -4.13 12.24 -18.97
C LEU A 185 -4.41 13.51 -19.79
N LEU A 186 -5.45 14.26 -19.44
CA LEU A 186 -5.79 15.52 -20.10
C LEU A 186 -4.68 16.55 -19.94
N LEU A 187 -4.11 16.65 -18.73
CA LEU A 187 -2.96 17.52 -18.46
C LEU A 187 -1.75 17.11 -19.31
N GLN A 188 -1.42 15.82 -19.35
CA GLN A 188 -0.30 15.30 -20.13
C GLN A 188 -0.49 15.57 -21.63
N GLN A 189 -1.72 15.45 -22.15
CA GLN A 189 -2.03 15.78 -23.55
C GLN A 189 -1.75 17.24 -23.88
N GLN A 190 -2.17 18.19 -23.04
CA GLN A 190 -1.92 19.62 -23.30
C GLN A 190 -0.44 19.98 -23.22
N ILE A 191 0.31 19.35 -22.32
CA ILE A 191 1.77 19.50 -22.23
C ILE A 191 2.43 18.96 -23.50
N ASN A 192 2.03 17.77 -23.96
CA ASN A 192 2.55 17.17 -25.20
C ASN A 192 2.24 17.99 -26.45
N LEU A 193 1.11 18.72 -26.46
CA LEU A 193 0.72 19.62 -27.54
C LEU A 193 1.39 21.01 -27.45
N LEU A 194 2.30 21.23 -26.48
CA LEU A 194 2.96 22.52 -26.22
C LEU A 194 1.97 23.66 -25.89
N ARG A 195 0.74 23.32 -25.48
CA ARG A 195 -0.33 24.28 -25.12
C ARG A 195 -0.22 24.67 -23.65
N TYR A 196 0.89 25.30 -23.27
CA TYR A 196 1.19 25.63 -21.87
C TYR A 196 0.15 26.52 -21.19
N ARG A 197 -0.56 27.37 -21.95
CA ARG A 197 -1.67 28.17 -21.42
C ARG A 197 -2.82 27.28 -20.92
N ASP A 198 -3.20 26.30 -21.72
CA ASP A 198 -4.30 25.40 -21.38
C ASP A 198 -3.88 24.38 -20.31
N ALA A 199 -2.62 23.93 -20.35
CA ALA A 199 -2.03 23.12 -19.28
C ALA A 199 -2.01 23.87 -17.93
N GLY A 200 -1.66 25.16 -17.93
CA GLY A 200 -1.67 25.99 -16.71
C GLY A 200 -3.07 26.14 -16.10
N VAL A 201 -4.10 26.31 -16.93
CA VAL A 201 -5.50 26.33 -16.47
C VAL A 201 -5.91 24.97 -15.90
N ALA A 202 -5.51 23.87 -16.54
CA ALA A 202 -5.79 22.52 -16.05
C ALA A 202 -5.13 22.25 -14.68
N VAL A 203 -3.87 22.66 -14.49
CA VAL A 203 -3.18 22.55 -13.19
C VAL A 203 -3.90 23.37 -12.11
N LEU A 204 -4.28 24.61 -12.41
CA LEU A 204 -5.03 25.45 -11.46
C LEU A 204 -6.38 24.83 -11.10
N ALA A 205 -7.11 24.30 -12.08
CA ALA A 205 -8.38 23.62 -11.85
C ALA A 205 -8.21 22.38 -10.95
N ILE A 206 -7.20 21.56 -11.20
CA ILE A 206 -6.85 20.41 -10.34
C ILE A 206 -6.55 20.89 -8.92
N ALA A 207 -5.72 21.92 -8.76
CA ALA A 207 -5.35 22.45 -7.45
C ALA A 207 -6.57 22.93 -6.66
N VAL A 208 -7.51 23.64 -7.30
CA VAL A 208 -8.76 24.09 -6.67
C VAL A 208 -9.62 22.91 -6.24
N VAL A 209 -9.84 21.93 -7.13
CA VAL A 209 -10.66 20.74 -6.82
C VAL A 209 -10.05 19.93 -5.68
N VAL A 210 -8.74 19.68 -5.72
CA VAL A 210 -8.03 18.92 -4.68
C VAL A 210 -8.05 19.70 -3.35
N SER A 211 -7.83 21.02 -3.36
CA SER A 211 -7.89 21.83 -2.14
C SER A 211 -9.29 21.86 -1.52
N PHE A 212 -10.33 21.95 -2.35
CA PHE A 212 -11.72 21.88 -1.89
C PHE A 212 -12.04 20.51 -1.27
N LEU A 213 -11.53 19.44 -1.88
CA LEU A 213 -11.66 18.08 -1.37
C LEU A 213 -10.96 17.86 -0.03
N ASP A 214 -9.72 18.34 0.07
CA ASP A 214 -8.94 18.34 1.30
C ASP A 214 -9.71 19.05 2.43
N TYR A 215 -10.23 20.24 2.14
CA TYR A 215 -10.98 21.04 3.11
C TYR A 215 -12.27 20.34 3.56
N THR A 216 -13.03 19.80 2.61
CA THR A 216 -14.27 19.07 2.91
C THR A 216 -14.00 17.80 3.72
N SER A 217 -12.93 17.07 3.39
CA SER A 217 -12.54 15.85 4.10
C SER A 217 -12.06 16.14 5.52
N ALA A 218 -11.35 17.26 5.72
CA ALA A 218 -10.92 17.72 7.04
C ALA A 218 -12.12 18.11 7.91
N TYR A 219 -13.05 18.89 7.36
CA TYR A 219 -14.28 19.32 8.06
C TYR A 219 -15.16 18.12 8.48
N ILE A 220 -15.31 17.13 7.60
CA ILE A 220 -16.09 15.91 7.91
C ILE A 220 -15.42 15.09 9.02
N ARG A 221 -14.08 14.97 9.02
CA ARG A 221 -13.34 14.27 10.07
C ARG A 221 -13.47 14.94 11.44
N GLU A 222 -13.40 16.27 11.50
CA GLU A 222 -13.53 17.04 12.75
C GLU A 222 -14.91 16.85 13.41
N LYS A 223 -15.95 16.64 12.62
CA LYS A 223 -17.31 16.44 13.14
C LYS A 223 -17.61 14.99 13.57
N LEU A 224 -16.83 14.02 13.08
CA LEU A 224 -17.02 12.59 13.33
C LEU A 224 -16.13 12.04 14.45
N THR A 225 -15.07 12.76 14.82
CA THR A 225 -14.11 12.39 15.87
C THR A 225 -14.33 13.26 17.10
#